data_AF-A0A822IL48-F1
#
_entry.id   AF-A0A822IL48-F1
#
_cell.length_a   1.000
_cell.length_b   1.000
_cell.length_c   1.000
_cell.angle_alpha   90.00
_cell.angle_beta   90.00
_cell.angle_gamma   90.00
#
_symmetry.space_group_name_H-M   'P 1'
#
loop_
_entity.id
_entity.type
_entity.pdbx_description
1 polymer ?
#
loop_
_entity_poly.entity_id
_entity_poly.type
_entity_poly.pdbx_seq_one_letter_code
_entity_poly.pdbx_strand_id
1 'polypeptide(L)'
;MVGIIPISGRGEKSPKEVSIPELTKAKDIAFSNITVKGMLKGKNYSVEPVGVWHPENIAAFQVHFDKSYKDEYTLISKGESQSAVIQATCIAIAVDLGTKKVVDMSPIVG
;
A
#
# COMPACT_ATOMS: atom_id res chain seq x y z
N MET A 1 10.25 -14.43 20.19
CA MET A 1 8.80 -14.17 20.30
C MET A 1 8.51 -12.91 19.50
N VAL A 2 8.14 -13.06 18.22
CA VAL A 2 7.90 -11.92 17.33
C VAL A 2 6.45 -11.50 17.56
N GLY A 3 6.27 -10.34 18.17
CA GLY A 3 4.94 -9.79 18.45
C GLY A 3 4.28 -9.37 17.15
N ILE A 4 3.28 -10.13 16.73
CA ILE A 4 2.29 -9.67 15.77
C ILE A 4 1.60 -8.50 16.48
N ILE A 5 1.79 -7.27 16.00
CA ILE A 5 1.01 -6.13 16.48
C ILE A 5 -0.39 -6.33 15.89
N PRO A 6 -1.41 -6.66 16.69
CA PRO A 6 -2.76 -6.67 16.19
C PRO A 6 -3.14 -5.22 15.93
N ILE A 7 -3.51 -4.90 14.70
CA ILE A 7 -4.32 -3.71 14.39
C ILE A 7 -5.72 -3.91 15.00
N SER A 8 -5.77 -3.91 16.33
CA SER A 8 -6.98 -3.90 17.14
C SER A 8 -6.68 -3.01 18.33
N GLY A 9 -6.83 -1.70 18.12
CA GLY A 9 -6.51 -0.74 19.16
C GLY A 9 -6.43 0.70 18.70
N ARG A 10 -7.44 1.20 17.98
CA ARG A 10 -7.74 2.65 17.94
C ARG A 10 -9.15 2.84 17.40
N GLY A 11 -10.11 2.89 18.33
CA GLY A 11 -11.45 3.44 18.12
C GLY A 11 -12.24 2.82 16.98
N GLU A 12 -13.22 2.01 17.33
CA GLU A 12 -14.38 1.69 16.52
C GLU A 12 -15.01 2.99 15.95
N LYS A 13 -14.52 3.43 14.80
CA LYS A 13 -15.27 4.24 13.86
C LYS A 13 -15.45 3.31 12.69
N SER A 14 -16.65 2.77 12.57
CA SER A 14 -17.14 2.09 11.37
C SER A 14 -16.51 2.76 10.15
N PRO A 15 -15.98 2.02 9.16
CA PRO A 15 -15.44 2.62 7.96
C PRO A 15 -16.50 3.60 7.45
N LYS A 16 -16.20 4.91 7.52
CA LYS A 16 -17.08 5.92 6.97
C LYS A 16 -17.30 5.50 5.53
N GLU A 17 -18.57 5.37 5.15
CA GLU A 17 -18.98 4.98 3.81
C GLU A 17 -18.08 5.69 2.80
N VAL A 18 -17.19 4.90 2.21
CA VAL A 18 -16.07 5.48 1.49
C VAL A 18 -16.65 6.09 0.24
N SER A 19 -16.54 7.41 0.09
CA SER A 19 -17.07 8.06 -1.11
C SER A 19 -16.29 7.51 -2.31
N ILE A 20 -16.98 6.77 -3.18
CA ILE A 20 -16.44 6.23 -4.45
C ILE A 20 -15.56 7.26 -5.20
N PRO A 21 -15.89 8.58 -5.22
CA PRO A 21 -15.03 9.61 -5.80
C PRO A 21 -13.63 9.76 -5.17
N GLU A 22 -13.49 9.61 -3.85
CA GLU A 22 -12.21 9.79 -3.15
C GLU A 22 -11.27 8.63 -3.42
N LEU A 23 -11.79 7.40 -3.41
CA LEU A 23 -11.03 6.21 -3.81
C LEU A 23 -10.59 6.27 -5.26
N THR A 24 -11.47 6.75 -6.15
CA THR A 24 -11.14 6.90 -7.56
C THR A 24 -10.00 7.90 -7.75
N LYS A 25 -10.07 9.06 -7.08
CA LYS A 25 -8.97 10.05 -7.08
C LYS A 25 -7.68 9.49 -6.49
N ALA A 26 -7.75 8.78 -5.36
CA ALA A 26 -6.59 8.16 -4.73
C ALA A 26 -5.89 7.19 -5.68
N LYS A 27 -6.68 6.35 -6.36
CA LYS A 27 -6.20 5.43 -7.38
C LYS A 27 -5.54 6.20 -8.52
N ASP A 28 -6.17 7.23 -9.09
CA ASP A 28 -5.57 7.99 -10.18
C ASP A 28 -4.22 8.62 -9.77
N ILE A 29 -4.14 9.17 -8.56
CA ILE A 29 -2.89 9.72 -8.01
C ILE A 29 -1.82 8.63 -7.87
N ALA A 30 -2.15 7.49 -7.28
CA ALA A 30 -1.22 6.41 -7.07
C ALA A 30 -0.70 5.82 -8.37
N PHE A 31 -1.60 5.55 -9.31
CA PHE A 31 -1.27 4.99 -10.60
C PHE A 31 -0.61 6.01 -11.53
N SER A 32 -0.60 7.30 -11.18
CA SER A 32 0.22 8.31 -11.84
C SER A 32 1.68 8.31 -11.35
N ASN A 33 1.96 7.82 -10.15
CA ASN A 33 3.27 7.80 -9.52
C ASN A 33 4.24 6.86 -10.28
N ILE A 34 5.46 7.33 -10.56
CA ILE A 34 6.43 6.60 -11.37
C ILE A 34 6.89 5.29 -10.71
N THR A 35 7.00 5.26 -9.38
CA THR A 35 7.42 4.08 -8.63
C THR A 35 6.33 3.00 -8.70
N VAL A 36 5.07 3.38 -8.45
CA VAL A 36 3.92 2.48 -8.56
C VAL A 36 3.80 1.96 -10.00
N LYS A 37 3.87 2.83 -11.01
CA LYS A 37 3.86 2.41 -12.43
C LYS A 37 4.99 1.43 -12.75
N GLY A 38 6.20 1.70 -12.27
CA GLY A 38 7.35 0.82 -12.46
C GLY A 38 7.12 -0.56 -11.86
N MET A 39 6.59 -0.61 -10.64
CA MET A 39 6.26 -1.86 -9.96
C MET A 39 5.13 -2.62 -10.66
N LEU A 40 4.11 -1.95 -11.21
CA LEU A 40 2.97 -2.63 -11.83
C LEU A 40 3.20 -3.00 -13.30
N LYS A 41 4.27 -2.50 -13.93
CA LYS A 41 4.55 -2.71 -15.35
C LYS A 41 4.68 -4.20 -15.69
N GLY A 42 3.86 -4.67 -16.63
CA GLY A 42 3.89 -6.04 -17.12
C GLY A 42 3.33 -7.09 -16.17
N LYS A 43 2.66 -6.68 -15.09
CA LYS A 43 2.01 -7.57 -14.11
C LYS A 43 0.50 -7.53 -14.25
N ASN A 44 -0.14 -8.66 -14.05
CA ASN A 44 -1.59 -8.73 -13.86
C ASN A 44 -1.89 -8.54 -12.37
N TYR A 45 -2.83 -7.65 -12.08
CA TYR A 45 -3.23 -7.33 -10.72
C TYR A 45 -4.70 -6.90 -10.65
N SER A 46 -5.30 -7.08 -9.47
CA SER A 46 -6.55 -6.46 -9.08
C SER A 46 -6.31 -5.40 -8.00
N VAL A 47 -7.21 -4.44 -7.87
CA VAL A 47 -7.11 -3.35 -6.90
C VAL A 47 -8.33 -3.41 -5.99
N GLU A 48 -8.09 -3.54 -4.69
CA GLU A 48 -9.13 -3.57 -3.68
C GLU A 48 -9.01 -2.31 -2.80
N PRO A 49 -10.07 -1.50 -2.67
CA PRO A 49 -10.06 -0.37 -1.75
C PRO A 49 -10.10 -0.88 -0.31
N VAL A 50 -9.20 -0.38 0.55
CA VAL A 50 -9.20 -0.72 1.98
C VAL A 50 -10.04 0.28 2.76
N GLY A 51 -9.86 1.57 2.48
CA GLY A 51 -10.59 2.62 3.19
C GLY A 51 -9.99 4.00 3.05
N VAL A 52 -10.68 4.97 3.65
CA VAL A 52 -10.22 6.36 3.77
C VAL A 52 -10.27 6.75 5.24
N TRP A 53 -9.17 7.25 5.78
CA TRP A 53 -9.05 7.71 7.16
C TRP A 53 -9.10 9.24 7.22
N HIS A 54 -10.12 9.76 7.90
CA HIS A 54 -10.22 11.16 8.28
C HIS A 54 -9.88 11.32 9.77
N PRO A 55 -9.23 12.42 10.20
CA PRO A 55 -9.01 13.68 9.46
C PRO A 55 -7.77 13.71 8.55
N GLU A 56 -7.00 12.63 8.49
CA GLU A 56 -5.71 12.60 7.82
C GLU A 56 -5.81 12.62 6.27
N ASN A 57 -7.03 12.50 5.72
CA ASN A 57 -7.30 12.47 4.28
C ASN A 57 -6.45 11.43 3.53
N ILE A 58 -6.15 10.32 4.21
CA ILE A 58 -5.40 9.21 3.65
C ILE A 58 -6.38 8.20 3.08
N ALA A 59 -6.22 7.87 1.81
CA ALA A 59 -6.90 6.77 1.15
C ALA A 59 -5.91 5.62 0.95
N ALA A 60 -6.29 4.38 1.28
CA ALA A 60 -5.47 3.22 1.00
C ALA A 60 -6.20 2.18 0.16
N PHE A 61 -5.41 1.47 -0.64
CA PHE A 61 -5.83 0.36 -1.49
C PHE A 61 -4.75 -0.71 -1.47
N GLN A 62 -5.19 -1.93 -1.69
CA GLN A 62 -4.36 -3.09 -1.85
C GLN A 62 -4.32 -3.47 -3.33
N VAL A 63 -3.13 -3.76 -3.83
CA VAL A 63 -2.92 -4.25 -5.18
C VAL A 63 -2.52 -5.72 -5.08
N HIS A 64 -3.43 -6.61 -5.46
CA HIS A 64 -3.25 -8.05 -5.40
C HIS A 64 -2.72 -8.55 -6.75
N PHE A 65 -1.65 -9.34 -6.73
CA PHE A 65 -1.08 -9.92 -7.94
C PHE A 65 -1.59 -11.33 -8.16
N ASP A 66 -1.92 -11.68 -9.42
CA ASP A 66 -2.35 -13.03 -9.80
C ASP A 66 -1.31 -14.11 -9.46
N LYS A 67 -0.03 -13.70 -9.49
CA LYS A 67 1.12 -14.51 -9.10
C LYS A 67 1.96 -13.72 -8.12
N SER A 68 2.48 -14.40 -7.11
CA SER A 68 3.42 -13.81 -6.17
C SER A 68 4.57 -13.15 -6.92
N TYR A 69 4.76 -11.86 -6.66
CA TYR A 69 5.84 -11.08 -7.20
C TYR A 69 7.04 -11.17 -6.26
N LYS A 70 8.22 -11.39 -6.84
CA LYS A 70 9.49 -11.32 -6.14
C LYS A 70 10.14 -9.99 -6.47
N ASP A 71 10.35 -9.16 -5.46
CA ASP A 71 11.21 -8.00 -5.59
C ASP A 71 12.42 -8.13 -4.67
N GLU A 72 13.54 -7.61 -5.12
CA GLU A 72 14.73 -7.50 -4.30
C GLU A 72 14.71 -6.14 -3.61
N TYR A 73 14.50 -6.16 -2.29
CA TYR A 73 14.61 -4.96 -1.46
C TYR A 73 15.98 -4.93 -0.82
N THR A 74 16.68 -3.82 -0.96
CA THR A 74 17.87 -3.56 -0.15
C THR A 74 17.44 -2.96 1.18
N LEU A 75 17.54 -3.76 2.25
CA LEU A 75 17.41 -3.27 3.61
C LEU A 75 18.72 -2.61 4.02
N ILE A 76 18.68 -1.31 4.31
CA ILE A 76 19.83 -0.57 4.83
C ILE A 76 19.63 -0.43 6.34
N SER A 77 20.42 -1.17 7.12
CA SER A 77 20.41 -1.09 8.58
C SER A 77 21.82 -0.86 9.08
N LYS A 78 22.02 0.22 9.85
CA LYS A 78 23.31 0.56 10.50
C LYS A 78 24.54 0.55 9.57
N GLY A 79 24.36 0.97 8.32
CA GLY A 79 25.46 1.05 7.33
C GLY A 79 25.78 -0.26 6.60
N GLU A 80 25.06 -1.35 6.90
CA GLU A 80 25.10 -2.58 6.13
C GLU A 80 23.88 -2.67 5.21
N SER A 81 24.14 -2.95 3.94
CA SER A 81 23.10 -3.21 2.93
C SER A 81 22.92 -4.72 2.82
N GLN A 82 21.74 -5.22 3.19
CA GLN A 82 21.34 -6.60 2.94
C GLN A 82 20.25 -6.61 1.88
N SER A 83 20.52 -7.29 0.76
CA SER A 83 19.49 -7.60 -0.22
C SER A 83 18.61 -8.73 0.32
N ALA A 84 17.31 -8.45 0.45
CA ALA A 84 16.29 -9.43 0.78
C ALA A 84 15.35 -9.59 -0.41
N VAL A 85 15.15 -10.83 -0.87
CA VAL A 85 14.12 -11.12 -1.86
C VAL A 85 12.80 -11.28 -1.11
N ILE A 86 11.89 -10.32 -1.27
CA ILE A 86 10.54 -10.40 -0.72
C ILE A 86 9.63 -10.99 -1.78
N GLN A 87 9.00 -12.11 -1.45
CA GLN A 87 7.92 -12.68 -2.24
C GLN A 87 6.59 -12.19 -1.65
N ALA A 88 5.94 -11.24 -2.34
CA ALA A 88 4.68 -10.66 -1.91
C ALA A 88 3.56 -11.04 -2.89
N THR A 89 2.37 -11.27 -2.37
CA THR A 89 1.14 -11.48 -3.17
C THR A 89 0.31 -10.20 -3.27
N CYS A 90 0.58 -9.21 -2.42
CA CYS A 90 -0.13 -7.94 -2.39
C CYS A 90 0.81 -6.79 -2.01
N ILE A 91 0.49 -5.57 -2.43
CA ILE A 91 1.09 -4.33 -1.93
C ILE A 91 -0.01 -3.43 -1.39
N ALA A 92 0.15 -2.94 -0.16
CA ALA A 92 -0.66 -1.85 0.37
C ALA A 92 -0.06 -0.52 -0.09
N ILE A 93 -0.92 0.39 -0.57
CA ILE A 93 -0.52 1.74 -0.99
C ILE A 93 -1.42 2.73 -0.27
N ALA A 94 -0.81 3.74 0.36
CA ALA A 94 -1.49 4.85 1.00
C ALA A 94 -1.22 6.15 0.24
N VAL A 95 -2.29 6.91 0.00
CA VAL A 95 -2.27 8.18 -0.72
C VAL A 95 -2.85 9.27 0.16
N ASP A 96 -2.11 10.34 0.34
CA ASP A 96 -2.61 11.58 0.90
C ASP A 96 -3.34 12.36 -0.20
N LEU A 97 -4.66 12.52 -0.03
CA LEU A 97 -5.53 13.22 -0.97
C LEU A 97 -5.34 14.75 -0.92
N GLY A 98 -4.86 15.30 0.19
CA GLY A 98 -4.57 16.72 0.35
C GLY A 98 -3.30 17.12 -0.40
N THR A 99 -2.20 16.39 -0.16
CA THR A 99 -0.92 16.65 -0.85
C THR A 99 -0.81 15.98 -2.22
N LYS A 100 -1.75 15.08 -2.55
CA LYS A 100 -1.81 14.30 -3.79
C LYS A 100 -0.54 13.46 -4.02
N LYS A 101 -0.04 12.82 -2.96
CA LYS A 101 1.17 12.01 -2.99
C LYS A 101 0.92 10.62 -2.44
N VAL A 102 1.63 9.64 -2.99
CA VAL A 102 1.81 8.34 -2.33
C VAL A 102 2.69 8.58 -1.12
N VAL A 103 2.16 8.29 0.07
CA VAL A 103 2.84 8.53 1.35
C VAL A 103 3.41 7.26 1.95
N ASP A 104 2.84 6.10 1.61
CA ASP A 104 3.38 4.81 1.99
C ASP A 104 3.08 3.76 0.92
N MET A 105 3.99 2.78 0.81
CA MET A 105 3.85 1.64 -0.07
C MET A 105 4.61 0.46 0.54
N SER A 106 3.86 -0.55 0.97
CA SER A 106 4.40 -1.67 1.73
C SER A 106 3.97 -3.01 1.11
N PRO A 107 4.91 -3.92 0.77
CA PRO A 107 4.56 -5.26 0.35
C PRO A 107 3.94 -6.04 1.53
N ILE A 108 2.86 -6.75 1.25
CA ILE A 108 2.23 -7.68 2.20
C ILE A 108 2.76 -9.08 1.90
N VAL A 109 3.53 -9.61 2.85
CA VAL A 109 4.09 -10.96 2.81
C VAL A 109 3.09 -11.89 3.50
N GLY A 110 2.65 -12.93 2.80
CA GLY A 110 1.80 -13.99 3.31
C GLY A 110 2.60 -15.20 3.80
#